data_AF-A0A0Q6C689-F1
#
_entry.id   AF-A0A0Q6C689-F1
#
_cell.length_a   1.000
_cell.length_b   1.000
_cell.length_c   1.000
_cell.angle_alpha   90.00
_cell.angle_beta   90.00
_cell.angle_gamma   90.00
#
_symmetry.space_group_name_H-M   'P 1'
#
loop_
_entity.id
_entity.type
_entity.pdbx_description
1 polymer ?
#
loop_
_entity_poly.entity_id
_entity_poly.type
_entity_poly.pdbx_seq_one_letter_code
_entity_poly.pdbx_strand_id
1 'polypeptide(L)'
;MTLRSILTCTTITLILGVAAPSIAADTAPTPAAYAQQTDVYAMPVGDLEIVSLSDGTVPQNLHKLLTGTTAAEVDDLLKDAFQVNPVDFH
;
A
#
# COMPACT_ATOMS: atom_id res chain seq x y z
N MET A 1 60.38 -1.96 54.22
CA MET A 1 59.09 -1.94 54.94
C MET A 1 58.29 -0.75 54.40
N THR A 2 57.08 -0.81 53.86
CA THR A 2 56.05 -1.86 53.74
C THR A 2 54.99 -1.34 52.76
N LEU A 3 54.73 -2.08 51.67
CA LEU A 3 53.79 -1.81 50.60
C LEU A 3 52.49 -2.59 50.82
N ARG A 4 51.67 -2.27 51.82
CA ARG A 4 50.42 -3.03 52.12
C ARG A 4 49.42 -2.22 52.96
N SER A 5 48.75 -1.19 52.42
CA SER A 5 47.57 -0.63 53.14
C SER A 5 46.70 0.36 52.33
N ILE A 6 46.33 0.07 51.08
CA ILE A 6 45.31 0.87 50.39
C ILE A 6 44.40 -0.03 49.56
N LEU A 7 43.80 -1.04 50.19
CA LEU A 7 42.82 -1.93 49.56
C LEU A 7 41.69 -2.26 50.55
N THR A 8 40.85 -1.28 50.88
CA THR A 8 39.53 -1.49 51.53
C THR A 8 38.75 -0.18 51.56
N CYS A 9 38.36 0.32 50.39
CA CYS A 9 37.42 1.42 50.18
C CYS A 9 37.16 1.36 48.66
N THR A 10 36.12 0.76 48.11
CA THR A 10 34.69 0.99 48.34
C THR A 10 33.95 -0.08 47.54
N THR A 11 33.81 -1.30 48.07
CA THR A 11 32.94 -2.32 47.48
C THR A 11 31.58 -2.24 48.17
N ILE A 12 30.72 -1.31 47.77
CA ILE A 12 29.25 -1.33 47.87
C ILE A 12 28.80 -0.09 47.11
N THR A 13 28.62 -0.21 45.79
CA THR A 13 27.86 0.75 45.01
C THR A 13 26.84 -0.03 44.19
N LEU A 14 25.71 -0.28 44.85
CA LEU A 14 24.37 -0.10 44.31
C LEU A 14 24.07 -0.81 42.97
N ILE A 15 23.64 -2.07 43.08
CA ILE A 15 22.88 -2.79 42.05
C ILE A 15 21.49 -2.14 41.95
N LEU A 16 21.34 -1.09 41.16
CA LEU A 16 20.03 -0.59 40.70
C LEU A 16 20.18 -0.17 39.22
N GLY A 17 20.12 -1.17 38.33
CA GLY A 17 20.08 -0.96 36.88
C GLY A 17 18.68 -1.17 36.34
N VAL A 18 17.92 -0.08 36.27
CA VAL A 18 16.68 0.20 35.54
C VAL A 18 16.21 -0.90 34.55
N ALA A 19 15.05 -1.49 34.82
CA ALA A 19 14.25 -2.13 33.79
C ALA A 19 13.70 -1.04 32.86
N ALA A 20 14.34 -0.85 31.70
CA ALA A 20 13.81 0.03 30.67
C ALA A 20 12.55 -0.59 30.08
N PRO A 21 11.43 0.15 29.93
CA PRO A 21 10.29 -0.35 29.19
C PRO A 21 10.71 -0.56 27.73
N SER A 22 10.57 -1.77 27.22
CA SER A 22 10.69 -2.04 25.79
C SER A 22 9.48 -1.43 25.09
N ILE A 23 9.66 -0.30 24.42
CA ILE A 23 8.67 0.21 23.46
C ILE A 23 8.72 -0.75 22.26
N ALA A 24 7.70 -1.60 22.12
CA ALA A 24 7.49 -2.32 20.87
C ALA A 24 7.14 -1.27 19.79
N ALA A 25 7.99 -1.14 18.77
CA ALA A 25 7.67 -0.34 17.61
C ALA A 25 6.54 -1.04 16.85
N ASP A 26 5.30 -0.55 17.02
CA ASP A 26 4.18 -0.95 16.17
C ASP A 26 4.44 -0.36 14.78
N THR A 27 5.06 -1.17 13.92
CA THR A 27 5.29 -0.79 12.53
C THR A 27 3.97 -1.05 11.81
N ALA A 28 3.00 -0.14 12.00
CA ALA A 28 1.80 -0.14 11.18
C ALA A 28 2.24 -0.11 9.71
N PRO A 29 1.72 -1.01 8.85
CA PRO A 29 2.07 -1.01 7.45
C PRO A 29 1.80 0.37 6.88
N THR A 30 2.85 1.05 6.43
CA THR A 30 2.71 2.34 5.76
C THR A 30 1.84 2.10 4.52
N PRO A 31 0.76 2.87 4.31
CA PRO A 31 -0.04 2.74 3.10
C PRO A 31 0.92 2.88 1.91
N ALA A 32 0.90 1.89 1.01
CA ALA A 32 1.76 1.93 -0.16
C ALA A 32 1.45 3.22 -0.94
N ALA A 33 2.42 4.12 -0.97
CA ALA A 33 2.35 5.35 -1.73
C ALA A 33 2.76 5.05 -3.16
N TYR A 34 1.79 4.71 -4.02
CA TYR A 34 2.05 4.53 -5.43
C TYR A 34 2.16 5.90 -6.10
N ALA A 35 3.30 6.19 -6.72
CA ALA A 35 3.44 7.34 -7.61
C ALA A 35 2.63 7.05 -8.87
N GLN A 36 1.37 7.47 -8.90
CA GLN A 36 0.51 7.31 -10.06
C GLN A 36 0.80 8.44 -11.04
N GLN A 37 1.51 8.13 -12.12
CA GLN A 37 1.66 9.03 -13.25
C GLN A 37 0.44 8.82 -14.16
N THR A 38 -0.05 9.88 -14.82
CA THR A 38 -1.12 9.73 -15.81
C THR A 38 -0.73 8.66 -16.83
N ASP A 39 -1.66 7.77 -17.17
CA ASP A 39 -1.50 6.68 -18.14
C ASP A 39 -0.53 5.55 -17.76
N VAL A 40 0.11 5.61 -16.58
CA VAL A 40 1.04 4.56 -16.11
C VAL A 40 0.71 4.14 -14.69
N TYR A 41 0.48 2.83 -14.51
CA TYR A 41 0.20 2.24 -13.19
C TYR A 41 1.18 1.12 -12.88
N ALA A 42 2.02 1.31 -11.86
CA ALA A 42 2.98 0.32 -11.38
C ALA A 42 2.49 -0.32 -10.08
N MET A 43 2.52 -1.65 -10.02
CA MET A 43 2.11 -2.43 -8.84
C MET A 43 3.10 -3.57 -8.55
N PRO A 44 3.55 -3.74 -7.31
CA PRO A 44 4.35 -4.89 -6.91
C PRO A 44 3.46 -6.14 -6.79
N VAL A 45 3.95 -7.28 -7.30
CA VAL A 45 3.33 -8.61 -7.20
C VAL A 45 4.40 -9.62 -6.82
N GLY A 46 4.54 -9.90 -5.52
CA GLY A 46 5.64 -10.71 -4.99
C GLY A 46 6.99 -10.02 -5.24
N ASP A 47 7.89 -10.70 -5.95
CA ASP A 47 9.21 -10.18 -6.32
C ASP A 47 9.22 -9.41 -7.66
N LEU A 48 8.06 -9.27 -8.32
CA LEU A 48 7.92 -8.60 -9.62
C LEU A 48 7.24 -7.24 -9.46
N GLU A 49 7.54 -6.32 -10.38
CA GLU A 49 6.78 -5.09 -10.58
C GLU A 49 6.04 -5.17 -11.92
N ILE A 50 4.72 -5.02 -11.88
CA ILE A 50 3.86 -4.99 -13.07
C ILE A 50 3.55 -3.54 -13.40
N VAL A 51 3.87 -3.13 -14.64
CA VAL A 51 3.60 -1.77 -15.14
C VAL A 51 2.58 -1.85 -16.26
N SER A 52 1.40 -1.27 -16.02
CA SER A 52 0.37 -1.07 -17.03
C SER A 52 0.58 0.27 -17.73
N LEU A 53 0.57 0.26 -19.06
CA LEU A 53 0.65 1.44 -19.91
C LEU A 53 -0.67 1.60 -20.67
N SER A 54 -1.34 2.74 -20.48
CA SER A 54 -2.57 3.08 -21.21
C SER A 54 -2.23 3.52 -22.64
N ASP A 55 -2.93 2.95 -23.63
CA ASP A 55 -2.89 3.38 -25.05
C ASP A 55 -4.07 4.33 -25.37
N GLY A 56 -4.70 4.90 -24.33
CA GLY A 56 -5.93 5.67 -24.45
C GLY A 56 -7.17 4.79 -24.64
N THR A 57 -8.28 5.44 -24.96
CA THR A 57 -9.62 4.83 -25.02
C THR A 57 -10.33 5.20 -26.32
N VAL A 58 -11.29 4.37 -26.72
CA VAL A 58 -12.13 4.61 -27.91
C VAL A 58 -13.58 4.30 -27.55
N PRO A 59 -14.54 5.20 -27.85
CA PRO A 59 -15.95 4.94 -27.59
C PRO A 59 -16.44 3.63 -28.21
N GLN A 60 -17.06 2.77 -27.41
CA GLN A 60 -17.60 1.50 -27.88
C GLN A 60 -19.13 1.53 -27.89
N ASN A 61 -19.73 1.20 -29.04
CA ASN A 61 -21.18 1.10 -29.17
C ASN A 61 -21.64 -0.32 -28.83
N LEU A 62 -22.01 -0.54 -27.57
CA LEU A 62 -22.42 -1.84 -27.05
C LEU A 62 -23.70 -2.38 -27.69
N HIS A 63 -24.62 -1.51 -28.13
CA HIS A 63 -25.82 -1.92 -28.87
C HIS A 63 -25.49 -2.60 -30.21
N LYS A 64 -24.28 -2.38 -30.75
CA LYS A 64 -23.81 -3.02 -31.99
C LYS A 64 -22.94 -4.25 -31.72
N LEU A 65 -22.32 -4.34 -30.55
CA LEU A 65 -21.32 -5.38 -30.23
C LEU A 65 -21.93 -6.56 -29.47
N LEU A 66 -22.86 -6.29 -28.55
CA LEU A 66 -23.41 -7.33 -27.67
C LEU A 66 -24.53 -8.10 -28.38
N THR A 67 -24.52 -9.43 -28.19
CA THR A 67 -25.49 -10.36 -28.76
C THR A 67 -26.22 -11.11 -27.65
N GLY A 68 -27.47 -11.54 -27.90
CA GLY A 68 -28.26 -12.29 -26.91
C GLY A 68 -28.85 -11.42 -25.79
N THR A 69 -28.90 -10.11 -25.98
CA THR A 69 -29.53 -9.12 -25.10
C THR A 69 -30.22 -8.04 -25.94
N THR A 70 -31.06 -7.23 -25.31
CA THR A 70 -31.71 -6.07 -25.92
C THR A 70 -30.99 -4.77 -25.57
N ALA A 71 -31.14 -3.72 -26.41
CA ALA A 71 -30.57 -2.41 -26.10
C ALA A 71 -31.07 -1.83 -24.77
N ALA A 72 -32.33 -2.12 -24.40
CA ALA A 72 -32.91 -1.67 -23.14
C ALA A 72 -32.23 -2.33 -21.92
N GLU A 73 -31.99 -3.65 -21.97
CA GLU A 73 -31.24 -4.35 -20.91
C GLU A 73 -29.81 -3.81 -20.78
N VAL A 74 -29.16 -3.50 -21.92
CA VAL A 74 -27.83 -2.87 -21.92
C VAL A 74 -27.88 -1.49 -21.26
N ASP A 75 -28.86 -0.66 -21.61
CA ASP A 75 -29.00 0.68 -21.06
C ASP A 75 -29.31 0.66 -19.56
N ASP A 76 -30.15 -0.27 -19.10
CA ASP A 76 -30.45 -0.46 -17.68
C ASP A 76 -29.18 -0.82 -16.88
N LEU A 77 -28.38 -1.77 -17.37
CA LEU A 77 -27.12 -2.18 -16.74
C LEU A 77 -26.05 -1.07 -16.78
N LEU A 78 -25.97 -0.32 -17.89
CA LEU A 78 -25.06 0.82 -17.97
C LEU A 78 -25.45 1.92 -16.98
N LYS A 79 -26.75 2.14 -16.78
CA LYS A 79 -27.24 3.11 -15.79
C LYS A 79 -26.79 2.75 -14.37
N ASP A 80 -26.80 1.48 -14.01
CA ASP A 80 -26.31 1.00 -12.71
C ASP A 80 -24.81 1.26 -12.52
N ALA A 81 -24.05 1.33 -13.62
CA ALA A 81 -22.63 1.68 -13.65
C ALA A 81 -22.36 3.19 -13.88
N PHE A 82 -23.40 4.04 -13.88
CA PHE A 82 -23.31 5.47 -14.18
C PHE A 82 -22.74 5.78 -15.59
N GLN A 83 -23.01 4.90 -16.55
CA GLN A 83 -22.56 5.02 -17.93
C GLN A 83 -23.74 5.17 -18.89
N VAL A 84 -23.42 5.57 -20.12
CA VAL A 84 -24.37 5.62 -21.25
C VAL A 84 -23.68 5.06 -22.49
N ASN A 85 -24.45 4.46 -23.40
CA ASN A 85 -23.94 4.00 -24.68
C ASN A 85 -23.87 5.17 -25.70
N PRO A 86 -22.78 5.34 -26.48
CA PRO A 86 -21.53 4.58 -26.46
C PRO A 86 -20.73 4.84 -25.19
N VAL A 87 -20.15 3.78 -24.63
CA VAL A 87 -19.34 3.89 -23.42
C VAL A 87 -18.02 4.57 -23.74
N ASP A 88 -17.71 5.61 -22.97
CA ASP A 88 -16.44 6.34 -23.03
C ASP A 88 -16.04 6.82 -21.63
N PHE A 89 -14.77 7.15 -21.47
CA PHE A 89 -14.20 7.69 -20.23
C PHE A 89 -14.09 9.22 -20.36
N HIS A 90 -15.13 9.95 -19.93
CA HIS A 90 -15.12 11.42 -19.79
C HIS A 90 -15.31 11.83 -18.33
#